data_AF-A0A534LKG9-F1
#
_entry.id   AF-A0A534LKG9-F1
#
_cell.length_a   1.000
_cell.length_b   1.000
_cell.length_c   1.000
_cell.angle_alpha   90.00
_cell.angle_beta   90.00
_cell.angle_gamma   90.00
#
_symmetry.space_group_name_H-M   'P 1'
#
loop_
_entity.id
_entity.type
_entity.pdbx_description
1 polymer ?
#
loop_
_entity_poly.entity_id
_entity_poly.type
_entity_poly.pdbx_seq_one_letter_code
_entity_poly.pdbx_strand_id
1 'polypeptide(L)'
;MSPSLDRDHRAVRVAGGVLAALLISVVLANVLWPGPPSPAAAEPRMPPSQSPFPRFPLGPTLHAARIDANANLSMRLLMTSLQGIVNRAAVELYLDVPTGVAGNTSQTLSYLAARYNVTYDVMSAQAAIDAYIHRAAGVVVYDSSRPESIDVGTVLAAQQNAVLAGPDLAGWLFNRYALPTLFDYAERPDWTSLDAVGAYDRALRELYPHAYPYLLAILPPDRWAIRDYLVQTGTVVFYLTQGILASPMETAATVRILAAAPRGILILGWFNSPTLTEENSFVQMASAEGKFVVGVQDVPNLSVLTALGRNETHRQVSPTAPPPRVL
;
A
#
# COMPACT_ATOMS: atom_id res chain seq x y z
N MET A 1 -4.55 41.80 -53.73
CA MET A 1 -4.77 41.51 -52.30
C MET A 1 -4.95 40.01 -52.16
N SER A 2 -4.09 39.35 -51.38
CA SER A 2 -3.82 37.91 -51.48
C SER A 2 -4.81 37.07 -50.63
N PRO A 3 -5.41 36.00 -51.16
CA PRO A 3 -6.38 35.14 -50.47
C PRO A 3 -5.80 34.33 -49.29
N SER A 4 -4.48 34.37 -49.06
CA SER A 4 -3.85 33.68 -47.92
C SER A 4 -4.06 34.42 -46.59
N LEU A 5 -4.04 35.76 -46.60
CA LEU A 5 -4.27 36.58 -45.40
C LEU A 5 -5.67 36.35 -44.80
N ASP A 6 -6.70 36.24 -45.64
CA ASP A 6 -8.09 36.09 -45.16
C ASP A 6 -8.36 34.70 -44.52
N ARG A 7 -7.57 33.69 -44.91
CA ARG A 7 -7.61 32.33 -44.32
C ARG A 7 -6.98 32.29 -42.93
N ASP A 8 -5.85 32.96 -42.75
CA ASP A 8 -5.14 33.03 -41.47
C ASP A 8 -5.95 33.83 -40.44
N HIS A 9 -6.58 34.92 -40.86
CA HIS A 9 -7.48 35.70 -39.99
C HIS A 9 -8.73 34.93 -39.56
N ARG A 10 -9.29 34.07 -40.43
CA ARG A 10 -10.39 33.15 -40.04
C ARG A 10 -9.91 32.06 -39.09
N ALA A 11 -8.75 31.47 -39.32
CA ALA A 11 -8.18 30.44 -38.45
C ALA A 11 -7.90 30.98 -37.04
N VAL A 12 -7.33 32.19 -36.93
CA VAL A 12 -7.08 32.85 -35.64
C VAL A 12 -8.38 33.18 -34.91
N ARG A 13 -9.42 33.61 -35.62
CA ARG A 13 -10.74 33.88 -35.01
C ARG A 13 -11.43 32.61 -34.52
N VAL A 14 -11.33 31.51 -35.27
CA VAL A 14 -11.87 30.21 -34.86
C VAL A 14 -11.11 29.68 -33.65
N ALA A 15 -9.78 29.73 -33.66
CA ALA A 15 -8.95 29.32 -32.53
C ALA A 15 -9.23 30.16 -31.27
N GLY A 16 -9.38 31.48 -31.42
CA GLY A 16 -9.78 32.37 -30.32
C GLY A 16 -11.18 32.05 -29.77
N GLY A 17 -12.14 31.72 -30.64
CA GLY A 17 -13.48 31.30 -30.23
C GLY A 17 -13.48 29.97 -29.46
N VAL A 18 -12.69 28.99 -29.91
CA VAL A 18 -12.53 27.70 -29.21
C VAL A 18 -11.86 27.88 -27.85
N LEU A 19 -10.80 28.70 -27.77
CA LEU A 19 -10.11 28.98 -26.51
C LEU A 19 -11.02 29.72 -25.52
N ALA A 20 -11.79 30.70 -26.00
CA ALA A 20 -12.77 31.40 -25.17
C ALA A 20 -13.87 30.46 -24.67
N ALA A 21 -14.39 29.56 -25.52
CA ALA A 21 -15.36 28.55 -25.12
C ALA A 21 -14.79 27.58 -24.07
N LEU A 22 -13.53 27.16 -24.22
CA LEU A 22 -12.84 26.33 -23.23
C LEU A 22 -12.67 27.06 -21.90
N LEU A 23 -12.20 28.31 -21.90
CA LEU A 23 -12.06 29.10 -20.67
C LEU A 23 -13.40 29.35 -20.00
N ILE A 24 -14.44 29.69 -20.76
CA ILE A 24 -15.80 29.84 -20.23
C ILE A 24 -16.28 28.51 -19.66
N SER A 25 -16.04 27.37 -20.33
CA SER A 25 -16.44 26.06 -19.81
C SER A 25 -15.71 25.68 -18.52
N VAL A 26 -14.43 26.04 -18.38
CA VAL A 26 -13.65 25.84 -17.14
C VAL A 26 -14.19 26.72 -16.01
N VAL A 27 -14.49 28.00 -16.29
CA VAL A 27 -15.07 28.90 -15.29
C VAL A 27 -16.48 28.44 -14.91
N LEU A 28 -17.32 28.06 -15.88
CA LEU A 28 -18.65 27.53 -15.62
C LEU A 28 -18.57 26.23 -14.81
N ALA A 29 -17.64 25.34 -15.13
CA ALA A 29 -17.41 24.12 -14.35
C ALA A 29 -17.01 24.45 -12.91
N ASN A 30 -16.14 25.42 -12.67
CA ASN A 30 -15.75 25.84 -11.31
C ASN A 30 -16.86 26.57 -10.55
N VAL A 31 -17.75 27.29 -11.24
CA VAL A 31 -18.90 28.00 -10.62
C VAL A 31 -20.06 27.07 -10.34
N LEU A 32 -20.34 26.13 -11.26
CA LEU A 32 -21.41 25.13 -11.14
C LEU A 32 -21.00 23.93 -10.28
N TRP A 33 -19.70 23.72 -10.10
CA TRP A 33 -19.11 22.77 -9.17
C TRP A 33 -18.35 23.54 -8.08
N PRO A 34 -19.06 24.26 -7.18
CA PRO A 34 -18.39 24.78 -6.00
C PRO A 34 -17.68 23.60 -5.35
N GLY A 35 -16.37 23.74 -5.10
CA GLY A 35 -15.58 22.71 -4.43
C GLY A 35 -16.35 22.16 -3.23
N PRO A 36 -16.15 20.88 -2.86
CA PRO A 36 -16.98 20.20 -1.87
C PRO A 36 -17.20 21.13 -0.67
N PRO A 37 -18.46 21.31 -0.22
CA PRO A 37 -18.75 22.22 0.89
C PRO A 37 -17.84 21.87 2.06
N SER A 38 -17.36 22.88 2.79
CA SER A 38 -16.63 22.63 4.04
C SER A 38 -17.45 21.63 4.87
N PRO A 39 -16.89 20.46 5.23
CA PRO A 39 -17.70 19.34 5.68
C PRO A 39 -18.55 19.75 6.89
N ALA A 40 -19.87 19.69 6.71
CA ALA A 40 -20.86 19.98 7.73
C ALA A 40 -20.96 18.78 8.69
N ALA A 41 -20.98 19.06 10.01
CA ALA A 41 -21.06 18.09 11.11
C ALA A 41 -19.95 17.02 11.15
N ALA A 42 -18.83 17.39 11.79
CA ALA A 42 -17.75 16.54 12.32
C ALA A 42 -17.61 15.14 11.66
N GLU A 43 -17.05 15.11 10.45
CA GLU A 43 -16.51 13.86 9.89
C GLU A 43 -15.70 13.11 10.96
N PRO A 44 -15.84 11.79 11.06
CA PRO A 44 -15.07 10.98 11.99
C PRO A 44 -13.59 11.32 11.88
N ARG A 45 -12.93 11.54 13.01
CA ARG A 45 -11.50 11.89 13.07
C ARG A 45 -10.80 10.96 14.05
N MET A 46 -9.61 10.51 13.68
CA MET A 46 -8.73 9.79 14.60
C MET A 46 -8.39 10.69 15.81
N PRO A 47 -8.56 10.22 17.04
CA PRO A 47 -8.22 11.00 18.23
C PRO A 47 -6.77 11.53 18.18
N PRO A 48 -6.51 12.82 18.45
CA PRO A 48 -5.15 13.38 18.35
C PRO A 48 -4.12 12.74 19.29
N SER A 49 -4.58 12.14 20.39
CA SER A 49 -3.73 11.42 21.36
C SER A 49 -3.47 9.97 20.97
N GLN A 50 -4.12 9.46 19.93
CA GLN A 50 -3.97 8.08 19.48
C GLN A 50 -2.87 7.96 18.43
N SER A 51 -1.96 7.01 18.63
CA SER A 51 -1.03 6.60 17.59
C SER A 51 -1.81 5.91 16.47
N PRO A 52 -1.64 6.31 15.20
CA PRO A 52 -2.23 5.62 14.07
C PRO A 52 -1.64 4.22 13.91
N PHE A 53 -0.40 4.01 14.33
CA PHE A 53 0.25 2.70 14.22
C PHE A 53 -0.09 1.81 15.42
N PRO A 54 -0.68 0.61 15.21
CA PRO A 54 -0.93 -0.35 16.28
C PRO A 54 0.40 -0.87 16.87
N ARG A 55 0.33 -1.39 18.10
CA ARG A 55 1.47 -1.95 18.84
C ARG A 55 1.42 -3.47 18.80
N PHE A 56 2.55 -4.09 18.50
CA PHE A 56 2.71 -5.53 18.54
C PHE A 56 3.88 -5.89 19.45
N PRO A 57 3.75 -6.89 20.34
CA PRO A 57 4.82 -7.29 21.22
C PRO A 57 5.92 -7.99 20.43
N LEU A 58 7.19 -7.71 20.80
CA LEU A 58 8.33 -8.46 20.28
C LEU A 58 8.33 -9.88 20.86
N GLY A 59 8.56 -10.88 20.01
CA GLY A 59 8.85 -12.23 20.45
C GLY A 59 10.25 -12.35 21.09
N PRO A 60 10.58 -13.50 21.68
CA PRO A 60 11.88 -13.69 22.35
C PRO A 60 13.06 -13.74 21.37
N THR A 61 12.82 -14.19 20.13
CA THR A 61 13.83 -14.35 19.08
C THR A 61 13.20 -13.96 17.74
N LEU A 62 13.94 -13.22 16.92
CA LEU A 62 13.62 -13.07 15.50
C LEU A 62 14.21 -14.21 14.70
N HIS A 63 13.40 -14.83 13.86
CA HIS A 63 13.78 -15.84 12.91
C HIS A 63 13.94 -15.19 11.54
N ALA A 64 15.19 -15.01 11.11
CA ALA A 64 15.51 -14.37 9.84
C ALA A 64 15.45 -15.40 8.70
N ALA A 65 14.33 -15.42 7.99
CA ALA A 65 14.10 -16.28 6.84
C ALA A 65 14.75 -15.69 5.59
N ARG A 66 15.75 -16.40 5.05
CA ARG A 66 16.41 -16.02 3.80
C ARG A 66 15.51 -16.26 2.60
N ILE A 67 15.23 -15.21 1.85
CA ILE A 67 14.46 -15.25 0.61
C ILE A 67 15.42 -15.34 -0.59
N ASP A 68 15.11 -16.20 -1.56
CA ASP A 68 15.88 -16.29 -2.80
C ASP A 68 15.73 -15.01 -3.63
N ALA A 69 16.81 -14.51 -4.24
CA ALA A 69 16.77 -13.33 -5.10
C ALA A 69 15.79 -13.49 -6.28
N ASN A 70 15.69 -14.71 -6.80
CA ASN A 70 14.85 -15.10 -7.92
C ASN A 70 13.47 -15.61 -7.49
N ALA A 71 13.12 -15.53 -6.20
CA ALA A 71 11.77 -15.87 -5.74
C ALA A 71 10.73 -15.09 -6.57
N ASN A 72 9.77 -15.81 -7.14
CA ASN A 72 8.69 -15.21 -7.92
C ASN A 72 7.75 -14.40 -7.02
N LEU A 73 6.85 -13.61 -7.62
CA LEU A 73 5.90 -12.78 -6.87
C LEU A 73 5.04 -13.63 -5.91
N SER A 74 4.57 -14.79 -6.35
CA SER A 74 3.77 -15.72 -5.54
C SER A 74 4.46 -16.12 -4.24
N MET A 75 5.74 -16.54 -4.30
CA MET A 75 6.54 -16.87 -3.12
C MET A 75 6.81 -15.63 -2.24
N ARG A 76 7.04 -14.46 -2.83
CA ARG A 76 7.25 -13.22 -2.06
C ARG A 76 5.99 -12.82 -1.29
N LEU A 77 4.81 -12.92 -1.91
CA LEU A 77 3.51 -12.66 -1.28
C LEU A 77 3.19 -13.68 -0.19
N LEU A 78 3.51 -14.96 -0.43
CA LEU A 78 3.36 -16.01 0.58
C LEU A 78 4.20 -15.69 1.82
N MET A 79 5.46 -15.34 1.63
CA MET A 79 6.38 -15.07 2.74
C MET A 79 6.03 -13.78 3.48
N THR A 80 5.65 -12.69 2.80
CA THR A 80 5.27 -11.45 3.48
C THR A 80 3.93 -11.56 4.19
N SER A 81 2.93 -12.24 3.60
CA SER A 81 1.67 -12.50 4.30
C SER A 81 1.86 -13.41 5.52
N LEU A 82 2.69 -14.47 5.41
CA LEU A 82 3.07 -15.31 6.54
C LEU A 82 3.76 -14.49 7.64
N GLN A 83 4.71 -13.62 7.28
CA GLN A 83 5.35 -12.68 8.20
C GLN A 83 4.32 -11.82 8.92
N GLY A 84 3.37 -11.23 8.19
CA GLY A 84 2.31 -10.41 8.77
C GLY A 84 1.44 -11.18 9.78
N ILE A 85 1.10 -12.44 9.49
CA ILE A 85 0.33 -13.32 10.37
C ILE A 85 1.11 -13.63 11.65
N VAL A 86 2.35 -14.08 11.52
CA VAL A 86 3.23 -14.41 12.66
C VAL A 86 3.41 -13.20 13.54
N ASN A 87 3.80 -12.07 12.93
CA ASN A 87 4.13 -10.84 13.64
C ASN A 87 2.92 -10.15 14.26
N ARG A 88 1.69 -10.50 13.87
CA ARG A 88 0.47 -9.99 14.52
C ARG A 88 0.32 -10.55 15.93
N ALA A 89 0.70 -11.81 16.15
CA ALA A 89 0.63 -12.46 17.46
C ALA A 89 1.85 -12.11 18.32
N ALA A 90 3.04 -12.29 17.76
CA ALA A 90 4.32 -11.93 18.35
C ALA A 90 5.33 -11.68 17.22
N VAL A 91 6.04 -10.56 17.26
CA VAL A 91 6.99 -10.18 16.22
C VAL A 91 8.21 -11.10 16.30
N GLU A 92 8.21 -12.13 15.44
CA GLU A 92 9.13 -13.27 15.46
C GLU A 92 9.71 -13.58 14.08
N LEU A 93 9.04 -13.21 12.98
CA LEU A 93 9.51 -13.53 11.63
C LEU A 93 10.08 -12.29 10.94
N TYR A 94 11.30 -12.40 10.43
CA TYR A 94 11.98 -11.37 9.65
C TYR A 94 12.37 -11.96 8.29
N LEU A 95 12.14 -11.22 7.20
CA LEU A 95 12.55 -11.65 5.86
C LEU A 95 13.88 -10.99 5.50
N ASP A 96 14.92 -11.82 5.39
CA ASP A 96 16.25 -11.43 4.93
C ASP A 96 16.32 -11.62 3.41
N VAL A 97 16.11 -10.53 2.68
CA VAL A 97 16.12 -10.48 1.21
C VAL A 97 17.47 -9.96 0.70
N PRO A 98 18.00 -10.50 -0.41
CA PRO A 98 19.27 -10.08 -0.98
C PRO A 98 19.31 -8.60 -1.33
N THR A 99 20.50 -7.99 -1.21
CA THR A 99 20.74 -6.60 -1.60
C THR A 99 20.28 -6.33 -3.03
N GLY A 100 19.54 -5.23 -3.22
CA GLY A 100 19.01 -4.84 -4.53
C GLY A 100 17.64 -5.42 -4.87
N VAL A 101 17.10 -6.32 -4.03
CA VAL A 101 15.73 -6.85 -4.19
C VAL A 101 14.71 -5.96 -3.48
N ALA A 102 14.95 -5.63 -2.20
CA ALA A 102 14.22 -4.61 -1.44
C ALA A 102 15.05 -4.18 -0.23
N GLY A 103 15.53 -2.93 -0.22
CA GLY A 103 16.40 -2.41 0.83
C GLY A 103 17.66 -3.24 1.08
N ASN A 104 18.31 -3.02 2.23
CA ASN A 104 19.43 -3.83 2.72
C ASN A 104 19.03 -4.51 4.03
N THR A 105 18.24 -5.57 3.93
CA THR A 105 17.62 -6.21 5.10
C THR A 105 18.64 -6.88 6.02
N SER A 106 19.75 -7.41 5.52
CA SER A 106 20.79 -8.00 6.38
C SER A 106 21.50 -6.94 7.23
N GLN A 107 21.80 -5.76 6.66
CA GLN A 107 22.36 -4.64 7.43
C GLN A 107 21.35 -4.08 8.42
N THR A 108 20.08 -3.93 8.01
CA THR A 108 19.00 -3.50 8.91
C THR A 108 18.87 -4.46 10.10
N LEU A 109 18.85 -5.78 9.87
CA LEU A 109 18.77 -6.77 10.94
C LEU A 109 19.95 -6.66 11.90
N SER A 110 21.17 -6.52 11.37
CA SER A 110 22.39 -6.32 12.17
C SER A 110 22.31 -5.05 13.03
N TYR A 111 21.80 -3.95 12.46
CA TYR A 111 21.55 -2.71 13.19
C TYR A 111 20.51 -2.90 14.29
N LEU A 112 19.38 -3.56 14.01
CA LEU A 112 18.32 -3.78 15.01
C LEU A 112 18.84 -4.64 16.17
N ALA A 113 19.60 -5.70 15.87
CA ALA A 113 20.23 -6.55 16.87
C ALA A 113 21.16 -5.75 17.78
N ALA A 114 22.05 -4.94 17.20
CA ALA A 114 22.99 -4.11 17.96
C ALA A 114 22.29 -2.99 18.74
N ARG A 115 21.29 -2.32 18.14
CA ARG A 115 20.65 -1.13 18.71
C ARG A 115 19.65 -1.45 19.80
N TYR A 116 18.89 -2.53 19.64
CA TYR A 116 17.76 -2.88 20.50
C TYR A 116 17.97 -4.21 21.24
N ASN A 117 19.18 -4.79 21.17
CA ASN A 117 19.52 -6.07 21.79
C ASN A 117 18.56 -7.20 21.37
N VAL A 118 18.24 -7.25 20.08
CA VAL A 118 17.35 -8.26 19.51
C VAL A 118 18.15 -9.53 19.24
N THR A 119 17.74 -10.63 19.87
CA THR A 119 18.25 -11.96 19.55
C THR A 119 17.64 -12.42 18.23
N TYR A 120 18.46 -12.99 17.34
CA TYR A 120 17.96 -13.58 16.11
C TYR A 120 18.75 -14.84 15.72
N ASP A 121 18.09 -15.72 14.98
CA ASP A 121 18.73 -16.80 14.22
C ASP A 121 18.41 -16.64 12.73
N VAL A 122 19.02 -17.49 11.90
CA VAL A 122 18.84 -17.46 10.45
C VAL A 122 18.39 -18.81 9.96
N MET A 123 17.38 -18.82 9.10
CA MET A 123 16.80 -20.03 8.52
C MET A 123 16.47 -19.86 7.04
N SER A 124 16.18 -20.96 6.35
CA SER A 124 15.68 -20.89 4.97
C SER A 124 14.22 -20.48 4.93
N ALA A 125 13.75 -19.93 3.80
CA ALA A 125 12.33 -19.69 3.58
C ALA A 125 11.48 -20.95 3.80
N GLN A 126 11.96 -22.12 3.33
CA GLN A 126 11.27 -23.39 3.53
C GLN A 126 11.14 -23.76 5.02
N ALA A 127 12.22 -23.60 5.80
CA ALA A 127 12.19 -23.86 7.24
C ALA A 127 11.25 -22.90 7.97
N ALA A 128 11.19 -21.63 7.54
CA ALA A 128 10.23 -20.67 8.09
C ALA A 128 8.77 -21.05 7.77
N ILE A 129 8.48 -21.53 6.54
CA ILE A 129 7.15 -22.05 6.20
C ILE A 129 6.84 -23.28 7.07
N ASP A 130 7.73 -24.27 7.13
CA ASP A 130 7.54 -25.47 7.95
C ASP A 130 7.30 -25.09 9.43
N ALA A 131 8.01 -24.07 9.95
CA ALA A 131 7.89 -23.61 11.33
C ALA A 131 6.60 -22.83 11.59
N TYR A 132 6.11 -22.00 10.66
CA TYR A 132 5.08 -21.00 10.95
C TYR A 132 3.77 -21.17 10.20
N ILE A 133 3.70 -21.98 9.15
CA ILE A 133 2.51 -22.06 8.29
C ILE A 133 1.26 -22.50 9.07
N HIS A 134 1.43 -23.27 10.15
CA HIS A 134 0.36 -23.67 11.07
C HIS A 134 -0.34 -22.49 11.77
N ARG A 135 0.26 -21.29 11.76
CA ARG A 135 -0.36 -20.05 12.25
C ARG A 135 -1.42 -19.51 11.29
N ALA A 136 -1.40 -19.93 10.02
CA ALA A 136 -2.39 -19.56 9.03
C ALA A 136 -3.56 -20.56 9.02
N ALA A 137 -4.78 -20.06 8.87
CA ALA A 137 -5.99 -20.86 8.76
C ALA A 137 -6.19 -21.44 7.34
N GLY A 138 -5.54 -20.87 6.33
CA GLY A 138 -5.65 -21.31 4.96
C GLY A 138 -4.91 -20.40 3.97
N VAL A 139 -5.30 -20.48 2.69
CA VAL A 139 -4.74 -19.72 1.59
C VAL A 139 -5.81 -18.84 0.93
N VAL A 140 -5.45 -17.60 0.64
CA VAL A 140 -6.14 -16.74 -0.33
C VAL A 140 -5.33 -16.80 -1.63
N VAL A 141 -5.96 -17.22 -2.71
CA VAL A 141 -5.35 -17.35 -4.04
C VAL A 141 -5.72 -16.13 -4.87
N TYR A 142 -4.73 -15.38 -5.34
CA TYR A 142 -4.94 -14.26 -6.26
C TYR A 142 -5.02 -14.72 -7.71
N ASP A 143 -5.66 -13.92 -8.57
CA ASP A 143 -5.74 -14.16 -10.01
C ASP A 143 -4.72 -13.29 -10.75
N SER A 144 -3.74 -13.91 -11.41
CA SER A 144 -2.69 -13.20 -12.15
C SER A 144 -3.18 -12.37 -13.34
N SER A 145 -4.39 -12.65 -13.86
CA SER A 145 -5.02 -11.88 -14.94
C SER A 145 -5.75 -10.63 -14.43
N ARG A 146 -5.92 -10.52 -13.10
CA ARG A 146 -6.67 -9.47 -12.40
C ARG A 146 -5.77 -8.88 -11.30
N PRO A 147 -4.86 -7.94 -11.62
CA PRO A 147 -3.85 -7.46 -10.67
C PRO A 147 -4.44 -6.95 -9.33
N GLU A 148 -5.61 -6.31 -9.34
CA GLU A 148 -6.31 -5.83 -8.14
C GLU A 148 -6.64 -6.95 -7.15
N SER A 149 -6.69 -8.22 -7.60
CA SER A 149 -6.92 -9.38 -6.75
C SER A 149 -5.83 -9.57 -5.69
N ILE A 150 -4.60 -9.08 -5.92
CA ILE A 150 -3.52 -9.11 -4.93
C ILE A 150 -3.82 -8.12 -3.78
N ASP A 151 -4.34 -6.94 -4.09
CA ASP A 151 -4.68 -5.92 -3.09
C ASP A 151 -5.89 -6.34 -2.27
N VAL A 152 -6.96 -6.77 -2.93
CA VAL A 152 -8.14 -7.36 -2.27
C VAL A 152 -7.73 -8.60 -1.45
N GLY A 153 -6.91 -9.47 -2.05
CA GLY A 153 -6.39 -10.68 -1.43
C GLY A 153 -5.54 -10.41 -0.19
N THR A 154 -4.82 -9.28 -0.13
CA THR A 154 -4.04 -8.86 1.05
C THR A 154 -4.96 -8.56 2.22
N VAL A 155 -6.09 -7.89 1.99
CA VAL A 155 -7.07 -7.58 3.03
C VAL A 155 -7.79 -8.85 3.49
N LEU A 156 -8.20 -9.70 2.54
CA LEU A 156 -8.84 -11.00 2.83
C LEU A 156 -7.90 -11.91 3.64
N ALA A 157 -6.64 -12.00 3.25
CA ALA A 157 -5.59 -12.74 3.97
C ALA A 157 -5.48 -12.26 5.41
N ALA A 158 -5.50 -10.94 5.63
CA ALA A 158 -5.46 -10.38 6.96
C ALA A 158 -6.67 -10.79 7.82
N GLN A 159 -7.88 -10.66 7.28
CA GLN A 159 -9.14 -10.90 7.99
C GLN A 159 -9.41 -12.39 8.24
N GLN A 160 -9.02 -13.25 7.30
CA GLN A 160 -9.23 -14.70 7.39
C GLN A 160 -8.04 -15.43 8.03
N ASN A 161 -7.03 -14.68 8.47
CA ASN A 161 -5.78 -15.22 9.01
C ASN A 161 -5.14 -16.24 8.05
N ALA A 162 -5.07 -15.89 6.76
CA ALA A 162 -4.63 -16.75 5.67
C ALA A 162 -3.41 -16.17 4.97
N VAL A 163 -2.57 -17.03 4.40
CA VAL A 163 -1.48 -16.58 3.54
C VAL A 163 -2.00 -16.21 2.15
N LEU A 164 -1.36 -15.25 1.49
CA LEU A 164 -1.65 -14.84 0.13
C LEU A 164 -0.65 -15.48 -0.83
N ALA A 165 -1.12 -16.25 -1.81
CA ALA A 165 -0.27 -16.88 -2.80
C ALA A 165 -0.95 -16.96 -4.16
N GLY A 166 -0.17 -17.28 -5.20
CA GLY A 166 -0.69 -17.56 -6.54
C GLY A 166 -1.15 -19.01 -6.68
N PRO A 167 -1.85 -19.33 -7.78
CA PRO A 167 -2.35 -20.67 -8.05
C PRO A 167 -1.22 -21.72 -8.16
N ASP A 168 0.00 -21.28 -8.51
CA ASP A 168 1.20 -22.12 -8.59
C ASP A 168 1.61 -22.73 -7.25
N LEU A 169 1.31 -22.07 -6.13
CA LEU A 169 1.67 -22.53 -4.78
C LEU A 169 0.51 -23.16 -4.01
N ALA A 170 -0.74 -22.90 -4.39
CA ALA A 170 -1.92 -23.37 -3.66
C ALA A 170 -1.95 -24.91 -3.51
N GLY A 171 -1.73 -25.64 -4.61
CA GLY A 171 -1.70 -27.10 -4.58
C GLY A 171 -0.55 -27.67 -3.74
N TRP A 172 0.62 -27.02 -3.76
CA TRP A 172 1.76 -27.42 -2.93
C TRP A 172 1.48 -27.20 -1.43
N LEU A 173 0.89 -26.05 -1.08
CA LEU A 173 0.51 -25.73 0.30
C LEU A 173 -0.51 -26.75 0.87
N PHE A 174 -1.51 -27.12 0.07
CA PHE A 174 -2.48 -28.15 0.45
C PHE A 174 -1.81 -29.52 0.63
N ASN A 175 -1.03 -29.98 -0.36
CA ASN A 175 -0.44 -31.30 -0.31
C ASN A 175 0.61 -31.46 0.81
N ARG A 176 1.37 -30.40 1.14
CA ARG A 176 2.43 -30.47 2.15
C ARG A 176 1.93 -30.21 3.57
N TYR A 177 0.97 -29.29 3.75
CA TYR A 177 0.56 -28.81 5.08
C TYR A 177 -0.93 -29.00 5.37
N ALA A 178 -1.69 -29.62 4.45
CA ALA A 178 -3.15 -29.70 4.52
C ALA A 178 -3.82 -28.32 4.65
N LEU A 179 -3.17 -27.27 4.13
CA LEU A 179 -3.64 -25.89 4.24
C LEU A 179 -4.73 -25.63 3.18
N PRO A 180 -6.00 -25.40 3.57
CA PRO A 180 -7.10 -25.29 2.61
C PRO A 180 -7.11 -23.93 1.91
N THR A 181 -7.61 -23.91 0.68
CA THR A 181 -7.97 -22.65 0.00
C THR A 181 -9.26 -22.09 0.61
N LEU A 182 -9.20 -20.92 1.24
CA LEU A 182 -10.36 -20.25 1.82
C LEU A 182 -11.06 -19.33 0.82
N PHE A 183 -10.29 -18.78 -0.11
CA PHE A 183 -10.77 -17.91 -1.16
C PHE A 183 -9.86 -18.03 -2.37
N ASP A 184 -10.43 -18.27 -3.55
CA ASP A 184 -9.72 -18.22 -4.82
C ASP A 184 -10.39 -17.17 -5.70
N TYR A 185 -9.68 -16.09 -6.02
CA TYR A 185 -10.27 -14.95 -6.75
C TYR A 185 -10.82 -15.37 -8.12
N ALA A 186 -10.14 -16.29 -8.81
CA ALA A 186 -10.55 -16.74 -10.15
C ALA A 186 -11.85 -17.54 -10.14
N GLU A 187 -12.14 -18.22 -9.02
CA GLU A 187 -13.33 -19.07 -8.82
C GLU A 187 -14.52 -18.30 -8.20
N ARG A 188 -14.48 -16.96 -8.22
CA ARG A 188 -15.50 -16.10 -7.60
C ARG A 188 -16.16 -15.20 -8.64
N PRO A 189 -17.25 -15.66 -9.29
CA PRO A 189 -17.94 -14.91 -10.35
C PRO A 189 -18.38 -13.51 -9.95
N ASP A 190 -18.71 -13.34 -8.67
CA ASP A 190 -19.13 -12.08 -8.07
C ASP A 190 -17.98 -11.07 -7.90
N TRP A 191 -16.73 -11.53 -7.95
CA TRP A 191 -15.52 -10.71 -8.02
C TRP A 191 -15.01 -10.57 -9.45
N THR A 192 -14.96 -11.65 -10.22
CA THR A 192 -14.42 -11.64 -11.59
C THR A 192 -15.31 -10.91 -12.59
N SER A 193 -16.60 -10.74 -12.31
CA SER A 193 -17.51 -9.93 -13.13
C SER A 193 -17.29 -8.41 -12.98
N LEU A 194 -16.58 -7.97 -11.94
CA LEU A 194 -16.31 -6.55 -11.70
C LEU A 194 -15.11 -6.11 -12.54
N ASP A 195 -14.95 -4.81 -12.78
CA ASP A 195 -13.67 -4.22 -13.16
C ASP A 195 -12.87 -3.84 -11.90
N ALA A 196 -11.69 -3.23 -12.06
CA ALA A 196 -10.85 -2.85 -10.90
C ALA A 196 -11.57 -1.86 -9.97
N VAL A 197 -12.28 -0.87 -10.54
CA VAL A 197 -13.05 0.11 -9.75
C VAL A 197 -14.14 -0.60 -8.94
N GLY A 198 -14.92 -1.48 -9.59
CA GLY A 198 -15.96 -2.26 -8.93
C GLY A 198 -15.42 -3.18 -7.84
N ALA A 199 -14.27 -3.81 -8.06
CA ALA A 199 -13.61 -4.65 -7.07
C ALA A 199 -13.20 -3.85 -5.82
N TYR A 200 -12.64 -2.65 -5.98
CA TYR A 200 -12.30 -1.79 -4.84
C TYR A 200 -13.54 -1.18 -4.16
N ASP A 201 -14.58 -0.80 -4.91
CA ASP A 201 -15.84 -0.36 -4.31
C ASP A 201 -16.46 -1.46 -3.45
N ARG A 202 -16.40 -2.70 -3.93
CA ARG A 202 -16.84 -3.87 -3.18
C ARG A 202 -15.98 -4.10 -1.95
N ALA A 203 -14.66 -4.08 -2.09
CA ALA A 203 -13.74 -4.23 -0.96
C ALA A 203 -13.95 -3.12 0.10
N LEU A 204 -14.23 -1.89 -0.33
CA LEU A 204 -14.58 -0.79 0.56
C LEU A 204 -15.88 -1.06 1.32
N ARG A 205 -16.90 -1.62 0.66
CA ARG A 205 -18.18 -1.95 1.30
C ARG A 205 -18.08 -3.13 2.26
N GLU A 206 -17.36 -4.19 1.88
CA GLU A 206 -17.40 -5.49 2.56
C GLU A 206 -16.21 -5.71 3.50
N LEU A 207 -15.02 -5.20 3.16
CA LEU A 207 -13.79 -5.45 3.92
C LEU A 207 -13.42 -4.29 4.83
N TYR A 208 -13.60 -3.04 4.41
CA TYR A 208 -13.25 -1.86 5.23
C TYR A 208 -13.93 -1.83 6.62
N PRO A 209 -15.22 -2.21 6.79
CA PRO A 209 -15.84 -2.21 8.12
C PRO A 209 -15.17 -3.12 9.16
N HIS A 210 -14.36 -4.08 8.70
CA HIS A 210 -13.63 -5.04 9.54
C HIS A 210 -12.11 -4.80 9.51
N ALA A 211 -11.66 -3.74 8.85
CA ALA A 211 -10.25 -3.36 8.75
C ALA A 211 -9.82 -2.48 9.93
N TYR A 212 -8.51 -2.32 10.09
CA TYR A 212 -7.99 -1.35 11.06
C TYR A 212 -8.30 0.09 10.59
N PRO A 213 -9.01 0.90 11.39
CA PRO A 213 -9.67 2.10 10.89
C PRO A 213 -8.72 3.29 10.63
N TYR A 214 -7.47 3.21 11.10
CA TYR A 214 -6.52 4.34 11.08
C TYR A 214 -5.37 4.19 10.09
N LEU A 215 -5.47 3.20 9.19
CA LEU A 215 -4.55 3.03 8.07
C LEU A 215 -5.35 2.73 6.80
N LEU A 216 -4.94 3.36 5.72
CA LEU A 216 -5.22 2.93 4.35
C LEU A 216 -3.89 2.65 3.66
N ALA A 217 -3.91 1.96 2.52
CA ALA A 217 -2.76 1.82 1.67
C ALA A 217 -3.11 2.06 0.20
N ILE A 218 -2.28 2.85 -0.49
CA ILE A 218 -2.26 2.93 -1.95
C ILE A 218 -1.02 2.21 -2.46
N LEU A 219 -1.20 1.15 -3.23
CA LEU A 219 -0.09 0.23 -3.51
C LEU A 219 -0.26 -0.53 -4.82
N PRO A 220 0.63 -0.36 -5.82
CA PRO A 220 0.60 -1.19 -7.01
C PRO A 220 0.64 -2.68 -6.64
N PRO A 221 -0.18 -3.54 -7.28
CA PRO A 221 -0.30 -4.96 -6.94
C PRO A 221 1.01 -5.74 -6.83
N ASP A 222 2.00 -5.42 -7.67
CA ASP A 222 3.30 -6.07 -7.71
C ASP A 222 4.25 -5.69 -6.55
N ARG A 223 3.92 -4.64 -5.79
CA ARG A 223 4.70 -4.20 -4.63
C ARG A 223 4.39 -5.11 -3.44
N TRP A 224 5.32 -6.02 -3.17
CA TRP A 224 5.17 -7.05 -2.14
C TRP A 224 5.80 -6.67 -0.79
N ALA A 225 6.78 -5.76 -0.78
CA ALA A 225 7.67 -5.54 0.36
C ALA A 225 6.96 -5.12 1.65
N ILE A 226 6.01 -4.18 1.57
CA ILE A 226 5.24 -3.67 2.72
C ILE A 226 4.09 -4.60 3.15
N ARG A 227 3.75 -5.62 2.37
CA ARG A 227 2.53 -6.40 2.60
C ARG A 227 2.56 -7.18 3.91
N ASP A 228 3.73 -7.40 4.50
CA ASP A 228 3.85 -7.93 5.85
C ASP A 228 3.12 -7.05 6.87
N TYR A 229 3.29 -5.72 6.78
CA TYR A 229 2.63 -4.79 7.69
C TYR A 229 1.14 -4.61 7.36
N LEU A 230 0.79 -4.60 6.07
CA LEU A 230 -0.61 -4.48 5.64
C LEU A 230 -1.43 -5.69 6.09
N VAL A 231 -0.86 -6.90 5.99
CA VAL A 231 -1.45 -8.11 6.56
C VAL A 231 -1.45 -8.03 8.08
N GLN A 232 -0.34 -7.72 8.74
CA GLN A 232 -0.27 -7.64 10.21
C GLN A 232 -1.37 -6.74 10.80
N THR A 233 -1.64 -5.61 10.15
CA THR A 233 -2.60 -4.61 10.63
C THR A 233 -4.02 -4.78 10.08
N GLY A 234 -4.23 -5.58 9.02
CA GLY A 234 -5.52 -5.63 8.35
C GLY A 234 -5.89 -4.30 7.69
N THR A 235 -4.90 -3.65 7.08
CA THR A 235 -5.08 -2.37 6.37
C THR A 235 -5.74 -2.61 5.02
N VAL A 236 -6.74 -1.79 4.67
CA VAL A 236 -7.32 -1.83 3.31
C VAL A 236 -6.33 -1.28 2.30
N VAL A 237 -6.17 -2.02 1.20
CA VAL A 237 -5.28 -1.69 0.10
C VAL A 237 -6.11 -1.38 -1.15
N PHE A 238 -5.75 -0.31 -1.85
CA PHE A 238 -6.33 0.01 -3.14
C PHE A 238 -5.26 0.51 -4.12
N TYR A 239 -5.54 0.42 -5.41
CA TYR A 239 -4.68 0.98 -6.43
C TYR A 239 -5.47 1.33 -7.69
N LEU A 240 -5.62 2.62 -7.91
CA LEU A 240 -6.29 3.19 -9.08
C LEU A 240 -5.36 4.20 -9.73
N THR A 241 -5.49 4.40 -11.05
CA THR A 241 -4.71 5.42 -11.75
C THR A 241 -5.04 6.81 -11.19
N GLN A 242 -4.02 7.67 -11.08
CA GLN A 242 -4.13 9.00 -10.50
C GLN A 242 -3.80 10.07 -11.56
N GLY A 243 -4.12 11.34 -11.25
CA GLY A 243 -3.75 12.48 -12.10
C GLY A 243 -4.38 12.48 -13.49
N ILE A 244 -3.65 13.04 -14.46
CA ILE A 244 -4.13 13.22 -15.84
C ILE A 244 -4.40 11.89 -16.57
N LEU A 245 -3.83 10.80 -16.07
CA LEU A 245 -4.00 9.45 -16.62
C LEU A 245 -5.24 8.76 -16.05
N ALA A 246 -5.81 9.26 -14.95
CA ALA A 246 -6.98 8.68 -14.34
C ALA A 246 -8.24 8.95 -15.15
N SER A 247 -9.07 7.93 -15.30
CA SER A 247 -10.44 8.12 -15.75
C SER A 247 -11.29 8.80 -14.67
N PRO A 248 -12.39 9.49 -15.03
CA PRO A 248 -13.30 10.10 -14.04
C PRO A 248 -13.83 9.11 -12.99
N MET A 249 -14.01 7.84 -13.36
CA MET A 249 -14.50 6.77 -12.50
C MET A 249 -13.44 6.36 -11.47
N GLU A 250 -12.17 6.26 -11.86
CA GLU A 250 -11.05 6.00 -10.95
C GLU A 250 -10.84 7.16 -9.97
N THR A 251 -10.93 8.41 -10.44
CA THR A 251 -10.89 9.58 -9.58
C THR A 251 -12.04 9.57 -8.58
N ALA A 252 -13.27 9.33 -9.03
CA ALA A 252 -14.44 9.26 -8.16
C ALA A 252 -14.34 8.12 -7.13
N ALA A 253 -13.82 6.96 -7.53
CA ALA A 253 -13.58 5.83 -6.63
C ALA A 253 -12.50 6.13 -5.59
N THR A 254 -11.41 6.78 -5.99
CA THR A 254 -10.38 7.24 -5.06
C THR A 254 -10.98 8.18 -4.00
N VAL A 255 -11.78 9.18 -4.42
CA VAL A 255 -12.46 10.09 -3.49
C VAL A 255 -13.39 9.32 -2.54
N ARG A 256 -14.19 8.35 -3.04
CA ARG A 256 -15.04 7.52 -2.18
C ARG A 256 -14.24 6.77 -1.10
N ILE A 257 -13.10 6.18 -1.47
CA ILE A 257 -12.23 5.46 -0.54
C ILE A 257 -11.67 6.41 0.53
N LEU A 258 -11.20 7.59 0.13
CA LEU A 258 -10.64 8.57 1.05
C LEU A 258 -11.68 9.13 2.03
N ALA A 259 -12.90 9.41 1.53
CA ALA A 259 -14.02 9.92 2.31
C ALA A 259 -14.62 8.89 3.27
N ALA A 260 -14.53 7.59 2.94
CA ALA A 260 -15.02 6.52 3.80
C ALA A 260 -14.20 6.36 5.09
N ALA A 261 -12.95 6.82 5.10
CA ALA A 261 -12.06 6.67 6.24
C ALA A 261 -11.98 7.94 7.12
N PRO A 262 -11.74 7.81 8.43
CA PRO A 262 -11.63 8.97 9.32
C PRO A 262 -10.56 9.97 8.89
N ARG A 263 -10.75 11.25 9.21
CA ARG A 263 -9.70 12.27 9.07
C ARG A 263 -8.54 11.99 10.03
N GLY A 264 -7.35 12.47 9.68
CA GLY A 264 -6.14 12.39 10.51
C GLY A 264 -5.42 11.05 10.45
N ILE A 265 -5.86 10.13 9.59
CA ILE A 265 -5.22 8.82 9.42
C ILE A 265 -4.10 8.87 8.37
N LEU A 266 -3.30 7.81 8.33
CA LEU A 266 -2.27 7.65 7.31
C LEU A 266 -2.75 6.83 6.11
N ILE A 267 -2.20 7.16 4.95
CA ILE A 267 -2.19 6.35 3.75
C ILE A 267 -0.75 5.88 3.53
N LEU A 268 -0.54 4.57 3.63
CA LEU A 268 0.75 3.94 3.41
C LEU A 268 0.95 3.60 1.94
N GLY A 269 2.20 3.61 1.52
CA GLY A 269 2.58 3.20 0.16
C GLY A 269 2.64 4.39 -0.80
N TRP A 270 2.78 4.06 -2.07
CA TRP A 270 2.95 5.01 -3.15
C TRP A 270 2.46 4.40 -4.45
N PHE A 271 2.36 5.21 -5.50
CA PHE A 271 1.82 4.81 -6.80
C PHE A 271 2.72 5.33 -7.92
N ASN A 272 2.50 4.83 -9.13
CA ASN A 272 3.26 5.27 -10.29
C ASN A 272 2.89 6.72 -10.65
N SER A 273 3.88 7.61 -10.67
CA SER A 273 3.70 9.01 -11.12
C SER A 273 4.73 9.37 -12.20
N PRO A 274 4.52 8.94 -13.46
CA PRO A 274 5.46 9.21 -14.55
C PRO A 274 5.56 10.69 -14.92
N THR A 275 4.55 11.52 -14.60
CA THR A 275 4.50 12.93 -15.03
C THR A 275 4.48 13.93 -13.87
N LEU A 276 4.55 13.46 -12.61
CA LEU A 276 4.33 14.25 -11.39
C LEU A 276 2.92 14.82 -11.22
N THR A 277 2.09 14.81 -12.27
CA THR A 277 0.68 15.24 -12.17
C THR A 277 -0.14 14.26 -11.32
N GLU A 278 0.23 12.98 -11.34
CA GLU A 278 -0.42 11.94 -10.54
C GLU A 278 -0.13 12.14 -9.06
N GLU A 279 1.14 12.37 -8.70
CA GLU A 279 1.55 12.71 -7.34
C GLU A 279 0.79 13.93 -6.82
N ASN A 280 0.83 15.02 -7.60
CA ASN A 280 0.21 16.27 -7.22
C ASN A 280 -1.31 16.10 -7.01
N SER A 281 -2.00 15.42 -7.92
CA SER A 281 -3.45 15.17 -7.84
C SER A 281 -3.82 14.36 -6.60
N PHE A 282 -3.15 13.22 -6.37
CA PHE A 282 -3.48 12.36 -5.23
C PHE A 282 -3.16 13.00 -3.89
N VAL A 283 -2.00 13.66 -3.76
CA VAL A 283 -1.61 14.34 -2.51
C VAL A 283 -2.61 15.45 -2.17
N GLN A 284 -3.11 16.20 -3.17
CA GLN A 284 -4.16 17.19 -2.95
C GLN A 284 -5.48 16.54 -2.49
N MET A 285 -5.94 15.47 -3.16
CA MET A 285 -7.16 14.75 -2.76
C MET A 285 -7.05 14.19 -1.34
N ALA A 286 -5.94 13.51 -1.03
CA ALA A 286 -5.67 12.98 0.31
C ALA A 286 -5.65 14.10 1.37
N SER A 287 -5.00 15.23 1.07
CA SER A 287 -4.92 16.37 1.99
C SER A 287 -6.28 17.04 2.22
N ALA A 288 -7.12 17.16 1.18
CA ALA A 288 -8.48 17.68 1.30
C ALA A 288 -9.34 16.82 2.26
N GLU A 289 -9.18 15.50 2.17
CA GLU A 289 -9.80 14.50 3.06
C GLU A 289 -9.10 14.36 4.42
N GLY A 290 -8.13 15.25 4.70
CA GLY A 290 -7.41 15.33 5.96
C GLY A 290 -6.52 14.13 6.25
N LYS A 291 -5.93 13.51 5.22
CA LYS A 291 -5.09 12.32 5.30
C LYS A 291 -3.60 12.67 5.15
N PHE A 292 -2.73 11.84 5.70
CA PHE A 292 -1.27 11.95 5.55
C PHE A 292 -0.75 10.81 4.68
N VAL A 293 -0.07 11.11 3.59
CA VAL A 293 0.53 10.07 2.73
C VAL A 293 1.97 9.82 3.14
N VAL A 294 2.35 8.55 3.28
CA VAL A 294 3.70 8.13 3.65
C VAL A 294 4.20 7.07 2.66
N GLY A 295 5.21 7.44 1.86
CA GLY A 295 5.82 6.56 0.87
C GLY A 295 6.65 5.45 1.53
N VAL A 296 6.09 4.25 1.57
CA VAL A 296 6.72 3.06 2.20
C VAL A 296 6.57 1.78 1.35
N GLN A 297 6.16 1.89 0.09
CA GLN A 297 5.82 0.77 -0.79
C GLN A 297 6.95 -0.27 -0.96
N ASP A 298 8.20 0.19 -0.92
CA ASP A 298 9.40 -0.66 -1.08
C ASP A 298 10.13 -0.87 0.26
N VAL A 299 9.47 -0.66 1.40
CA VAL A 299 10.05 -0.88 2.75
C VAL A 299 9.69 -2.29 3.24
N PRO A 300 10.63 -3.25 3.24
CA PRO A 300 10.39 -4.58 3.78
C PRO A 300 10.42 -4.57 5.31
N ASN A 301 9.84 -5.62 5.91
CA ASN A 301 9.89 -5.90 7.35
C ASN A 301 9.28 -4.79 8.23
N LEU A 302 8.35 -3.99 7.71
CA LEU A 302 7.74 -2.91 8.48
C LEU A 302 6.94 -3.44 9.69
N SER A 303 6.46 -4.69 9.62
CA SER A 303 5.86 -5.42 10.75
C SER A 303 6.82 -5.68 11.91
N VAL A 304 8.13 -5.72 11.64
CA VAL A 304 9.20 -5.81 12.65
C VAL A 304 9.67 -4.44 13.08
N LEU A 305 9.94 -3.55 12.12
CA LEU A 305 10.50 -2.22 12.37
C LEU A 305 9.60 -1.39 13.30
N THR A 306 8.29 -1.52 13.15
CA THR A 306 7.31 -0.76 13.97
C THR A 306 7.17 -1.28 15.40
N ALA A 307 7.71 -2.46 15.73
CA ALA A 307 7.70 -3.03 17.07
C ALA A 307 8.84 -2.52 17.96
N LEU A 308 9.87 -1.89 17.36
CA LEU A 308 11.08 -1.45 18.04
C LEU A 308 11.14 0.08 18.16
N GLY A 309 11.96 0.59 19.08
CA GLY A 309 12.30 2.02 19.17
C GLY A 309 11.20 3.00 19.59
N ARG A 310 9.98 2.54 19.90
CA ARG A 310 8.85 3.42 20.27
C ARG A 310 8.98 4.10 21.63
N ASN A 311 9.71 3.50 22.56
CA ASN A 311 9.90 4.02 23.92
C ASN A 311 11.23 4.77 24.08
N GLU A 312 11.90 5.06 22.98
CA GLU A 312 13.19 5.74 23.00
C GLU A 312 13.07 7.18 22.54
N THR A 313 13.86 8.05 23.15
CA THR A 313 14.00 9.42 22.69
C THR A 313 15.01 9.48 21.56
N HIS A 314 14.53 9.77 20.35
CA HIS A 314 15.40 9.97 19.19
C HIS A 314 15.95 11.39 19.21
N ARG A 315 17.21 11.55 19.63
CA ARG A 315 17.88 12.85 19.60
C ARG A 315 18.62 13.01 18.29
N GLN A 316 18.24 14.00 17.49
CA GLN A 316 19.06 14.43 16.36
C GLN A 316 20.35 15.05 16.90
N VAL A 317 21.49 14.42 16.62
CA VAL A 317 22.81 14.96 16.94
C VAL A 317 23.32 15.66 15.69
N SER A 318 23.54 16.97 15.78
CA SER A 318 24.21 17.71 14.70
C SER A 318 25.64 17.19 14.54
N PRO A 319 26.14 16.99 13.31
CA PRO A 319 27.54 16.66 13.11
C PRO A 319 28.40 17.75 13.78
N THR A 320 29.34 17.34 14.64
CA THR A 320 30.38 18.25 15.14
C THR A 320 31.13 18.85 13.95
N ALA A 321 31.36 20.17 13.96
CA ALA A 321 32.04 20.87 12.89
C ALA A 321 33.36 20.14 12.54
N PRO A 322 33.67 19.94 11.23
CA PRO A 322 34.92 19.30 10.85
C PRO A 322 36.10 20.10 11.41
N PRO A 323 37.19 19.43 11.83
CA PRO A 323 38.36 20.12 12.34
C PRO A 323 38.88 21.14 11.31
N PRO A 324 39.42 22.29 11.75
CA PRO A 324 39.93 23.31 10.83
C PRO A 324 41.00 22.69 9.94
N ARG A 325 40.89 22.92 8.62
CA ARG A 325 41.92 22.51 7.67
C ARG A 325 43.23 23.21 8.06
N VAL A 326 44.25 22.43 8.35
CA VAL A 326 45.63 22.94 8.45
C VAL A 326 46.02 23.36 7.03
N LEU A 327 46.29 24.66 6.85
CA LEU A 327 46.79 25.25 5.61
C LEU A 327 48.24 24.84 5.37
#